data_AF-A0A316S8Y4-F1
#
_entry.id   AF-A0A316S8Y4-F1
#
_cell.length_a   1.000
_cell.length_b   1.000
_cell.length_c   1.000
_cell.angle_alpha   90.00
_cell.angle_beta   90.00
_cell.angle_gamma   90.00
#
_symmetry.space_group_name_H-M   'P 1'
#
loop_
_entity.id
_entity.type
_entity.pdbx_description
1 polymer ?
#
loop_
_entity_poly.entity_id
_entity_poly.type
_entity_poly.pdbx_seq_one_letter_code
_entity_poly.pdbx_strand_id
1 'polypeptide(L)'
;MTGEWVYKNIKPKIICEKLLDENITDYKFYCFNGEPKVLLVCKDRIVEVKMNYYDMNLNLLPFTQKAKNSLEKIDISESIEILKDLSKKLSAKFPHVRVDFFIVKNKIYFSELTFFDSNGFEAFKPVEWDYILGSYLVLPTENYQSR
;
A
#
# COMPACT_ATOMS: atom_id res chain seq x y z
N MET A 1 8.41 -7.40 21.98
CA MET A 1 7.88 -8.26 20.89
C MET A 1 6.66 -7.57 20.31
N THR A 2 6.81 -6.88 19.18
CA THR A 2 5.73 -6.19 18.46
C THR A 2 4.96 -7.18 17.58
N GLY A 3 4.56 -8.32 18.15
CA GLY A 3 4.00 -9.46 17.40
C GLY A 3 2.78 -9.05 16.58
N GLU A 4 2.71 -9.52 15.34
CA GLU A 4 1.54 -9.39 14.47
C GLU A 4 0.48 -10.40 14.94
N TRP A 5 -0.32 -9.99 15.93
CA TRP A 5 -1.30 -10.84 16.60
C TRP A 5 -2.26 -11.53 15.62
N VAL A 6 -2.56 -10.87 14.50
CA VAL A 6 -3.43 -11.34 13.41
C VAL A 6 -2.94 -12.64 12.76
N TYR A 7 -1.63 -12.92 12.81
CA TYR A 7 -1.05 -14.13 12.22
C TYR A 7 -0.74 -15.23 13.23
N LYS A 8 -0.97 -15.01 14.53
CA LYS A 8 -0.58 -15.93 15.62
C LYS A 8 -1.07 -17.37 15.43
N ASN A 9 -2.28 -17.53 14.89
CA ASN A 9 -2.93 -18.85 14.73
C ASN A 9 -2.77 -19.42 13.31
N ILE A 10 -2.04 -18.75 12.42
CA ILE A 10 -1.81 -19.23 11.06
C ILE A 10 -0.64 -20.21 11.09
N LYS A 11 -0.88 -21.42 10.57
CA LYS A 11 0.20 -22.41 10.39
C LYS A 11 1.20 -21.87 9.35
N PRO A 12 2.51 -21.75 9.68
CA PRO A 12 3.51 -21.28 8.74
C PRO A 12 3.55 -22.12 7.46
N LYS A 13 3.65 -21.45 6.31
CA LYS A 13 3.79 -22.05 4.98
C LYS A 13 4.83 -21.26 4.18
N ILE A 14 5.44 -21.93 3.21
CA ILE A 14 6.32 -21.30 2.22
C ILE A 14 5.58 -21.30 0.88
N ILE A 15 5.56 -20.16 0.21
CA ILE A 15 5.07 -20.00 -1.15
C ILE A 15 6.27 -19.58 -1.99
N CYS A 16 6.47 -20.25 -3.12
CA CYS A 16 7.53 -19.92 -4.07
C CYS A 16 6.89 -19.43 -5.36
N GLU A 17 7.28 -18.24 -5.80
CA GLU A 17 6.82 -17.64 -7.06
C GLU A 17 8.00 -17.35 -8.00
N LYS A 18 7.70 -17.10 -9.26
CA LYS A 18 8.72 -16.80 -10.26
C LYS A 18 9.30 -15.41 -10.02
N LEU A 19 10.62 -15.30 -9.94
CA LEU A 19 11.32 -14.02 -9.95
C LEU A 19 11.09 -13.29 -11.29
N LEU A 20 10.58 -12.07 -11.23
CA LEU A 20 10.20 -11.31 -12.43
C LEU A 20 11.36 -10.48 -13.00
N ASP A 21 12.04 -9.71 -12.15
CA ASP A 21 13.16 -8.81 -12.46
C ASP A 21 13.86 -8.38 -11.16
N GLU A 22 15.07 -7.83 -11.25
CA GLU A 22 15.86 -7.35 -10.10
C GLU A 22 15.53 -5.91 -9.72
N ASN A 23 15.14 -5.06 -10.69
CA ASN A 23 14.78 -3.66 -10.44
C ASN A 23 13.35 -3.35 -10.89
N ILE A 24 12.38 -3.63 -10.01
CA ILE A 24 10.96 -3.44 -10.25
C ILE A 24 10.47 -2.21 -9.48
N THR A 25 9.57 -1.44 -10.10
CA THR A 25 8.84 -0.38 -9.41
C THR A 25 7.60 -0.96 -8.73
N ASP A 26 7.47 -0.72 -7.42
CA ASP A 26 6.27 -1.05 -6.66
C ASP A 26 5.23 0.06 -6.77
N TYR A 27 3.98 -0.33 -6.97
CA TYR A 27 2.82 0.54 -6.85
C TYR A 27 1.93 0.00 -5.74
N LYS A 28 1.84 0.72 -4.62
CA LYS A 28 1.10 0.29 -3.43
C LYS A 28 -0.04 1.25 -3.16
N PHE A 29 -1.27 0.77 -3.29
CA PHE A 29 -2.47 1.58 -3.14
C PHE A 29 -3.07 1.36 -1.76
N TYR A 30 -3.07 2.38 -0.92
CA TYR A 30 -3.82 2.38 0.34
C TYR A 30 -5.29 2.66 0.02
N CYS A 31 -6.11 1.64 0.24
CA CYS A 31 -7.53 1.67 -0.04
C CYS A 31 -8.31 1.75 1.27
N PHE A 32 -9.30 2.64 1.30
CA PHE A 32 -10.19 2.88 2.43
C PHE A 32 -11.62 2.68 1.95
N ASN A 33 -12.34 1.77 2.61
CA ASN A 33 -13.70 1.36 2.27
C ASN A 33 -13.88 1.03 0.77
N GLY A 34 -12.93 0.29 0.21
CA GLY A 34 -12.94 -0.11 -1.20
C GLY A 34 -12.48 0.94 -2.20
N GLU A 35 -12.06 2.13 -1.75
CA GLU A 35 -11.60 3.20 -2.64
C GLU A 35 -10.11 3.49 -2.44
N PRO A 36 -9.27 3.46 -3.49
CA PRO A 36 -7.88 3.88 -3.38
C PRO A 36 -7.81 5.38 -3.09
N LYS A 37 -7.04 5.78 -2.08
CA LYS A 37 -6.88 7.19 -1.67
C LYS A 37 -5.45 7.68 -1.78
N VAL A 38 -4.49 6.79 -1.53
CA VAL A 38 -3.06 7.11 -1.55
C VAL A 38 -2.31 6.06 -2.35
N LEU A 39 -1.39 6.52 -3.19
CA LEU A 39 -0.44 5.69 -3.92
C LEU A 39 0.95 5.91 -3.34
N LEU A 40 1.59 4.84 -2.89
CA LEU A 40 3.03 4.81 -2.61
C LEU A 40 3.74 4.17 -3.80
N VAL A 41 4.67 4.91 -4.38
CA VAL A 41 5.57 4.38 -5.43
C VAL A 41 6.96 4.18 -4.83
N CYS A 42 7.51 2.97 -4.94
CA CYS A 42 8.88 2.67 -4.52
C CYS A 42 9.71 2.23 -5.73
N LYS A 43 10.91 2.80 -5.89
CA LYS A 43 11.83 2.51 -7.00
C LYS A 43 13.27 2.37 -6.51
N ASP A 44 14.11 1.73 -7.33
CA ASP A 44 15.56 1.64 -7.18
C ASP A 44 16.04 0.99 -5.86
N ARG A 45 15.39 -0.12 -5.49
CA ARG A 45 15.66 -0.86 -4.24
C ARG A 45 17.09 -1.37 -4.07
N ILE A 46 17.88 -1.40 -5.13
CA ILE A 46 19.24 -1.96 -5.15
C ILE A 46 20.27 -0.98 -4.55
N VAL A 47 20.14 0.32 -4.82
CA VAL A 47 21.13 1.34 -4.42
C VAL A 47 20.59 2.19 -3.29
N GLU A 48 19.44 2.84 -3.52
CA GLU A 48 18.76 3.68 -2.54
C GLU A 48 17.28 3.70 -2.87
N VAL A 49 16.44 3.22 -1.94
CA VAL A 49 14.99 3.15 -2.14
C VAL A 49 14.44 4.57 -2.23
N LYS A 50 13.99 4.96 -3.41
CA LYS A 50 13.21 6.18 -3.62
C LYS A 50 11.75 5.86 -3.38
N MET A 51 11.11 6.59 -2.47
CA MET A 51 9.70 6.40 -2.15
C MET A 51 8.97 7.73 -2.14
N ASN A 52 7.78 7.78 -2.74
CA ASN A 52 6.92 8.96 -2.74
C ASN A 52 5.45 8.56 -2.56
N TYR A 53 4.72 9.34 -1.78
CA TYR A 53 3.27 9.24 -1.64
C TYR A 53 2.56 10.24 -2.55
N TYR A 54 1.53 9.78 -3.23
CA TYR A 54 0.72 10.56 -4.16
C TYR A 54 -0.77 10.42 -3.85
N ASP A 55 -1.54 11.46 -4.16
CA ASP A 55 -2.99 11.34 -4.26
C ASP A 55 -3.39 10.60 -5.55
N MET A 56 -4.69 10.35 -5.73
CA MET A 56 -5.20 9.69 -6.94
C MET A 56 -5.15 10.57 -8.20
N ASN A 57 -4.77 11.85 -8.08
CA ASN A 57 -4.48 12.75 -9.20
C ASN A 57 -2.98 12.84 -9.49
N LEU A 58 -2.16 12.01 -8.83
CA LEU A 58 -0.70 11.94 -8.96
C LEU A 58 0.02 13.20 -8.45
N ASN A 59 -0.61 13.98 -7.57
CA ASN A 59 0.07 15.06 -6.85
C ASN A 59 0.81 14.48 -5.65
N LEU A 60 2.05 14.94 -5.43
CA LEU A 60 2.85 14.52 -4.28
C LEU A 60 2.15 14.95 -2.98
N LEU A 61 1.96 14.02 -2.06
CA LEU A 61 1.36 14.31 -0.76
C LEU A 61 2.41 14.87 0.20
N PRO A 62 2.09 15.94 0.95
CA PRO A 62 3.01 16.62 1.85
C PRO A 62 3.10 15.88 3.20
N PHE A 63 3.35 14.57 3.18
CA PHE A 63 3.63 13.79 4.37
C PHE A 63 4.74 12.76 4.15
N THR A 64 5.28 12.26 5.25
CA THR A 64 6.29 11.21 5.29
C THR A 64 5.95 10.20 6.38
N GLN A 65 6.44 8.96 6.24
CA GLN A 65 6.49 7.99 7.33
C GLN A 65 7.96 7.82 7.77
N LYS A 66 8.44 6.58 7.92
CA LYS A 66 9.81 6.21 8.33
C LYS A 66 10.92 6.89 7.52
N ALA A 67 10.67 7.18 6.24
CA ALA A 67 11.61 7.86 5.37
C ALA A 67 10.94 9.04 4.67
N LYS A 68 11.78 10.02 4.30
CA LYS A 68 11.35 11.19 3.56
C LYS A 68 11.00 10.80 2.12
N ASN A 69 10.06 11.55 1.55
CA ASN A 69 9.82 11.51 0.11
C ASN A 69 11.11 11.82 -0.65
N SER A 70 11.35 11.10 -1.74
CA SER A 70 12.43 11.42 -2.66
C SER A 70 12.22 12.83 -3.22
N LEU A 71 13.31 13.61 -3.30
CA LEU A 71 13.30 14.94 -3.92
C LEU A 71 13.09 14.85 -5.43
N GLU A 72 13.35 13.68 -6.02
CA GLU A 72 13.15 13.44 -7.44
C GLU A 72 11.71 13.01 -7.73
N LYS A 73 11.17 13.52 -8.82
CA LYS A 73 9.90 13.06 -9.35
C LYS A 73 10.09 11.63 -9.87
N ILE A 74 9.31 10.69 -9.35
CA ILE A 74 9.27 9.32 -9.86
C ILE A 74 8.34 9.30 -11.08
N ASP A 75 8.82 8.75 -12.19
CA ASP A 75 8.00 8.52 -13.38
C ASP A 75 6.96 7.43 -13.09
N ILE A 76 5.68 7.83 -13.16
CA ILE A 76 4.54 6.94 -12.93
C ILE A 76 4.14 6.32 -14.26
N SER A 77 3.88 5.01 -14.26
CA SER A 77 3.52 4.27 -15.47
C SER A 77 2.21 4.77 -16.08
N GLU A 78 2.12 4.73 -17.41
CA GLU A 78 0.89 4.99 -18.17
C GLU A 78 -0.26 4.03 -17.79
N SER A 79 0.05 2.85 -17.26
CA SER A 79 -0.93 1.86 -16.82
C SER A 79 -1.57 2.17 -15.46
N ILE A 80 -1.29 3.34 -14.87
CA ILE A 80 -1.74 3.67 -13.51
C ILE A 80 -3.26 3.67 -13.35
N GLU A 81 -4.01 4.09 -14.38
CA GLU A 81 -5.48 4.07 -14.33
C GLU A 81 -6.04 2.64 -14.23
N ILE A 82 -5.39 1.68 -14.90
CA ILE A 82 -5.73 0.27 -14.78
C ILE A 82 -5.47 -0.22 -13.36
N LEU A 83 -4.32 0.17 -12.78
CA LEU A 83 -3.99 -0.19 -11.40
C LEU A 83 -4.97 0.40 -10.37
N LYS A 84 -5.45 1.64 -10.57
CA LYS A 84 -6.48 2.24 -9.71
C LYS A 84 -7.78 1.43 -9.74
N ASP A 85 -8.25 1.05 -10.92
CA ASP A 85 -9.47 0.23 -11.08
C ASP A 85 -9.30 -1.17 -10.46
N LEU A 86 -8.16 -1.82 -10.68
CA LEU A 86 -7.85 -3.10 -10.04
C LEU A 86 -7.78 -2.98 -8.51
N SER A 87 -7.17 -1.91 -7.99
CA SER A 87 -7.10 -1.64 -6.55
C SER A 87 -8.49 -1.48 -5.94
N LYS A 88 -9.37 -0.73 -6.61
CA LYS A 88 -10.77 -0.57 -6.20
C LYS A 88 -11.50 -1.91 -6.16
N LYS A 89 -11.36 -2.73 -7.20
CA LYS A 89 -12.00 -4.06 -7.27
C LYS A 89 -11.51 -5.01 -6.18
N LEU A 90 -10.20 -5.06 -5.94
CA LEU A 90 -9.60 -5.94 -4.94
C LEU A 90 -9.87 -5.47 -3.50
N SER A 91 -10.01 -4.17 -3.27
CA SER A 91 -10.26 -3.61 -1.95
C SER A 91 -11.73 -3.53 -1.56
N ALA A 92 -12.67 -3.74 -2.49
CA ALA A 92 -14.11 -3.46 -2.33
C ALA A 92 -14.78 -4.01 -1.05
N LYS A 93 -14.28 -5.11 -0.48
CA LYS A 93 -14.85 -5.75 0.71
C LYS A 93 -14.15 -5.39 2.03
N PHE A 94 -13.12 -4.55 1.99
CA PHE A 94 -12.27 -4.27 3.14
C PHE A 94 -12.43 -2.82 3.58
N PRO A 95 -12.58 -2.56 4.90
CA PRO A 95 -12.58 -1.19 5.41
C PRO A 95 -11.22 -0.52 5.20
N HIS A 96 -10.13 -1.30 5.26
CA HIS A 96 -8.79 -0.86 4.88
C HIS A 96 -8.00 -2.04 4.32
N VAL A 97 -7.28 -1.82 3.22
CA VAL A 97 -6.26 -2.74 2.70
C VAL A 97 -5.30 -1.98 1.78
N ARG A 98 -4.02 -2.32 1.85
CA ARG A 98 -3.03 -1.90 0.86
C ARG A 98 -2.96 -2.96 -0.25
N VAL A 99 -3.12 -2.53 -1.50
CA VAL A 99 -3.06 -3.41 -2.68
C VAL A 99 -1.77 -3.12 -3.43
N ASP A 100 -0.91 -4.13 -3.55
CA ASP A 100 0.42 -3.98 -4.08
C ASP A 100 0.54 -4.61 -5.46
N PHE A 101 1.15 -3.88 -6.39
CA PHE A 101 1.41 -4.32 -7.75
C PHE A 101 2.86 -4.08 -8.16
N PHE A 102 3.29 -4.89 -9.13
CA PHE A 102 4.49 -4.68 -9.91
C PHE A 102 4.14 -4.39 -11.36
N ILE A 103 4.95 -3.54 -12.01
CA ILE A 103 4.94 -3.41 -13.46
C ILE A 103 6.31 -3.83 -13.99
N VAL A 104 6.33 -4.84 -14.86
CA VAL A 104 7.55 -5.34 -15.51
C VAL A 104 7.29 -5.49 -17.00
N LYS A 105 8.07 -4.81 -17.85
CA LYS A 105 7.94 -4.84 -19.32
C LYS A 105 6.48 -4.63 -19.78
N ASN A 106 5.83 -3.60 -19.25
CA ASN A 106 4.42 -3.23 -19.47
C ASN A 106 3.39 -4.31 -19.08
N LYS A 107 3.77 -5.29 -18.27
CA LYS A 107 2.84 -6.27 -17.68
C LYS A 107 2.62 -5.96 -16.20
N ILE A 108 1.36 -5.98 -15.81
CA ILE A 108 0.91 -5.79 -14.43
C ILE A 108 0.93 -7.14 -13.72
N TYR A 109 1.47 -7.16 -12.51
CA TYR A 109 1.45 -8.32 -11.62
C TYR A 109 0.89 -7.89 -10.27
N PHE A 110 -0.03 -8.68 -9.74
CA PHE A 110 -0.44 -8.58 -8.34
C PHE A 110 0.66 -9.14 -7.45
N SER A 111 0.96 -8.44 -6.35
CA SER A 111 1.96 -8.86 -5.36
C SER A 111 1.28 -9.34 -4.08
N GLU A 112 0.64 -8.43 -3.34
CA GLU A 112 0.05 -8.76 -2.04
C GLU A 112 -1.17 -7.88 -1.69
N LEU A 113 -1.91 -8.34 -0.68
CA LEU A 113 -2.85 -7.54 0.09
C LEU A 113 -2.33 -7.41 1.52
N THR A 114 -2.06 -6.18 1.94
CA THR A 114 -1.51 -5.88 3.27
C THR A 114 -2.54 -5.14 4.11
N PHE A 115 -3.00 -5.79 5.18
CA PHE A 115 -4.07 -5.26 6.03
C PHE A 115 -3.56 -4.34 7.15
N PHE A 116 -2.35 -4.63 7.66
CA PHE A 116 -1.75 -3.94 8.80
C PHE A 116 -0.31 -3.56 8.47
N ASP A 117 -0.16 -2.56 7.60
CA ASP A 117 1.16 -2.04 7.25
C ASP A 117 1.91 -1.55 8.50
N SER A 118 3.16 -1.94 8.65
CA SER A 118 3.98 -1.69 9.86
C SER A 118 3.27 -2.04 11.18
N ASN A 119 2.42 -3.09 11.17
CA ASN A 119 1.58 -3.50 12.30
C ASN A 119 0.64 -2.38 12.82
N GLY A 120 0.38 -1.35 12.00
CA GLY A 120 -0.42 -0.18 12.35
C GLY A 120 0.24 0.82 13.30
N PHE A 121 1.57 0.74 13.50
CA PHE A 121 2.28 1.60 14.47
C PHE A 121 3.13 2.71 13.85
N GLU A 122 3.30 2.72 12.52
CA GLU A 122 4.07 3.77 11.86
C GLU A 122 3.22 5.05 11.76
N ALA A 123 3.73 6.13 12.34
CA ALA A 123 3.02 7.41 12.38
C ALA A 123 3.30 8.23 11.12
N PHE A 124 2.31 9.01 10.68
CA PHE A 124 2.49 9.98 9.61
C PHE A 124 3.06 11.29 10.15
N LYS A 125 3.85 11.97 9.33
CA LYS A 125 4.38 13.31 9.64
C LYS A 125 4.06 14.27 8.49
N PRO A 126 3.38 15.39 8.75
CA PRO A 126 2.94 15.85 10.08
C PRO A 126 1.66 15.10 10.55
N VAL A 127 1.35 15.19 11.86
CA VAL A 127 0.34 14.34 12.54
C VAL A 127 -1.09 14.52 12.02
N GLU A 128 -1.37 15.64 11.35
CA GLU A 128 -2.66 15.91 10.72
C GLU A 128 -3.02 14.82 9.71
N TRP A 129 -2.02 14.16 9.10
CA TRP A 129 -2.24 13.07 8.16
C TRP A 129 -2.75 11.79 8.80
N ASP A 130 -2.42 11.52 10.07
CA ASP A 130 -3.06 10.42 10.81
C ASP A 130 -4.57 10.63 10.89
N TYR A 131 -5.01 11.86 11.16
CA TYR A 131 -6.44 12.20 11.22
C TYR A 131 -7.10 12.21 9.84
N ILE A 132 -6.44 12.75 8.81
CA ILE A 132 -6.98 12.79 7.44
C ILE A 132 -7.20 11.36 6.93
N LEU A 133 -6.19 10.50 7.01
CA LEU A 133 -6.31 9.11 6.56
C LEU A 133 -7.29 8.33 7.42
N GLY A 134 -7.28 8.55 8.74
CA GLY A 134 -8.26 7.96 9.66
C GLY A 134 -9.71 8.35 9.33
N SER A 135 -9.94 9.58 8.85
CA SER A 135 -11.29 10.05 8.47
C SER A 135 -11.89 9.31 7.27
N TYR A 136 -11.06 8.67 6.44
CA TYR A 136 -11.54 7.85 5.33
C TYR A 136 -12.02 6.47 5.77
N LEU A 137 -11.64 6.04 6.98
CA LEU A 137 -11.92 4.71 7.49
C LEU A 137 -13.27 4.66 8.20
N VAL A 138 -14.25 4.02 7.57
CA VAL A 138 -15.51 3.64 8.19
C VAL A 138 -15.43 2.19 8.66
N LEU A 139 -15.43 2.01 9.98
CA LEU A 139 -15.44 0.69 10.60
C LEU A 139 -16.84 0.05 10.51
N PRO A 140 -16.94 -1.28 10.32
CA PRO A 140 -18.21 -1.99 10.41
C PRO A 140 -18.86 -1.78 11.78
N THR A 141 -20.19 -1.57 11.80
CA THR A 141 -20.97 -1.30 13.02
C THR A 141 -21.34 -2.55 13.82
N GLU A 142 -21.17 -3.75 13.25
CA GLU A 142 -21.47 -5.00 13.94
C GLU A 142 -20.26 -5.53 14.71
N ASN A 143 -20.47 -5.85 15.99
CA ASN A 143 -19.52 -6.59 16.81
C ASN A 143 -19.07 -7.83 16.04
N TYR A 144 -17.80 -7.87 15.68
CA TYR A 144 -17.12 -9.08 15.24
C TYR A 144 -17.44 -10.15 16.29
N GLN A 145 -18.39 -11.05 16.00
CA GLN A 145 -18.78 -12.06 16.96
C GLN A 145 -17.51 -12.81 17.33
N SER A 146 -17.17 -12.75 18.62
CA SER A 146 -16.04 -13.42 19.22
C SER A 146 -16.04 -14.86 18.74
N ARG A 147 -15.04 -15.22 17.94
CA ARG A 147 -14.69 -16.61 17.71
C ARG A 147 -14.19 -17.24 18.99
#